data_AF-A0A5J4UUC6-F1
#
_entry.id   AF-A0A5J4UUC6-F1
#
_cell.length_a   1.000
_cell.length_b   1.000
_cell.length_c   1.000
_cell.angle_alpha   90.00
_cell.angle_beta   90.00
_cell.angle_gamma   90.00
#
_symmetry.space_group_name_H-M   'P 1'
#
loop_
_entity.id
_entity.type
_entity.pdbx_description
1 polymer ?
#
loop_
_entity_poly.entity_id
_entity_poly.type
_entity_poly.pdbx_seq_one_letter_code
_entity_poly.pdbx_strand_id
1 'polypeptide(L)' 'MSDTQKNIGEAFAGESQARNRYTFFAELAEKQGKPKTAALFRATAQAEESHARRLFNLLLKGK' A
#
# COMPACT_ATOMS: atom_id res chain seq x y z
N MET A 1 -24.09 -0.82 -5.24
CA MET A 1 -22.80 -1.51 -5.04
C MET A 1 -23.03 -2.62 -4.05
N SER A 2 -22.49 -3.82 -4.28
CA SER A 2 -22.53 -4.88 -3.27
C SER A 2 -21.63 -4.54 -2.08
N ASP A 3 -21.88 -5.14 -0.92
CA ASP A 3 -21.02 -4.97 0.27
C ASP A 3 -19.58 -5.35 -0.04
N THR A 4 -19.37 -6.38 -0.87
CA THR A 4 -18.03 -6.76 -1.37
C THR A 4 -17.37 -5.66 -2.19
N GLN A 5 -18.10 -4.99 -3.09
CA GLN A 5 -17.52 -3.88 -3.89
C GLN A 5 -17.11 -2.70 -3.01
N LYS A 6 -17.92 -2.37 -2.01
CA LYS A 6 -17.60 -1.33 -1.03
C LYS A 6 -16.34 -1.70 -0.23
N ASN A 7 -16.28 -2.93 0.29
CA ASN A 7 -15.13 -3.41 1.06
C ASN A 7 -13.83 -3.43 0.23
N ILE A 8 -13.90 -3.79 -1.05
CA ILE A 8 -12.73 -3.72 -1.95
C ILE A 8 -12.27 -2.27 -2.14
N GLY A 9 -13.20 -1.31 -2.26
CA GLY A 9 -12.89 0.12 -2.35
C GLY A 9 -12.20 0.64 -1.10
N GLU A 10 -12.72 0.29 0.07
CA GLU A 10 -12.13 0.66 1.37
C GLU A 10 -10.74 0.01 1.55
N ALA A 11 -10.58 -1.26 1.20
CA ALA A 11 -9.29 -1.95 1.23
C ALA A 11 -8.28 -1.27 0.29
N PHE A 12 -8.66 -0.95 -0.94
CA PHE A 12 -7.79 -0.24 -1.89
C PHE A 12 -7.31 1.11 -1.33
N ALA A 13 -8.21 1.88 -0.69
CA ALA A 13 -7.84 3.11 -0.03
C ALA A 13 -6.87 2.87 1.14
N GLY A 14 -7.12 1.84 1.96
CA GLY A 14 -6.25 1.43 3.06
C GLY A 14 -4.84 1.09 2.59
N GLU A 15 -4.71 0.22 1.58
CA GLU A 15 -3.40 -0.19 1.03
C GLU A 15 -2.65 0.98 0.39
N SER A 16 -3.36 1.87 -0.29
CA SER A 16 -2.77 3.07 -0.88
C SER A 16 -2.19 4.02 0.20
N GLN A 17 -2.90 4.18 1.32
CA GLN A 17 -2.39 4.96 2.44
C GLN A 17 -1.23 4.24 3.16
N ALA A 18 -1.29 2.91 3.30
CA ALA A 18 -0.24 2.11 3.92
C ALA A 18 1.07 2.22 3.14
N ARG A 19 1.03 2.09 1.80
CA ARG A 19 2.16 2.34 0.91
C ARG A 19 2.85 3.68 1.21
N ASN A 20 2.08 4.76 1.24
CA ASN A 20 2.63 6.10 1.50
C ASN A 20 3.27 6.21 2.89
N ARG A 21 2.62 5.68 3.93
CA ARG A 21 3.19 5.65 5.30
C ARG A 21 4.52 4.88 5.33
N TYR A 22 4.60 3.72 4.68
CA TYR A 22 5.84 2.96 4.62
C TYR A 22 6.93 3.67 3.82
N THR A 23 6.60 4.40 2.75
CA THR A 23 7.56 5.28 2.07
C THR A 23 8.11 6.35 3.02
N PHE A 24 7.26 7.03 3.78
CA PHE A 24 7.71 8.04 4.75
C PHE A 24 8.58 7.44 5.86
N PHE A 25 8.26 6.23 6.34
CA PHE A 25 9.07 5.54 7.33
C PHE A 25 10.43 5.10 6.76
N ALA A 26 10.49 4.71 5.49
CA ALA A 26 11.76 4.44 4.82
C ALA A 26 12.66 5.68 4.78
N GLU A 27 12.11 6.83 4.37
CA GLU A 27 12.84 8.11 4.34
C GLU A 27 13.33 8.53 5.72
N LEU A 28 12.50 8.34 6.77
CA LEU A 28 12.90 8.61 8.14
C LEU A 28 14.03 7.67 8.60
N ALA A 29 13.95 6.38 8.26
CA ALA A 29 14.98 5.40 8.60
C ALA A 29 16.32 5.70 7.90
N GLU A 30 16.29 6.21 6.66
CA GLU A 30 17.49 6.69 5.95
C GLU A 30 18.12 7.87 6.68
N LYS A 31 17.33 8.87 7.08
CA LYS A 31 17.80 10.03 7.86
C LYS A 31 18.41 9.64 9.21
N GLN A 32 17.96 8.53 9.79
CA GLN A 32 18.50 7.99 11.04
C GLN A 32 19.71 7.06 10.85
N GLY A 33 20.22 6.90 9.63
CA GLY A 33 21.36 6.01 9.35
C GLY A 33 21.01 4.52 9.51
N LYS A 34 19.76 4.13 9.26
CA LYS A 34 19.26 2.74 9.37
C LYS A 34 18.92 2.13 8.00
N PRO A 35 19.91 1.85 7.13
CA PRO A 35 19.67 1.45 5.74
C PRO A 35 18.90 0.13 5.60
N LYS A 36 19.10 -0.85 6.49
CA LYS A 36 18.35 -2.12 6.47
C LYS A 36 16.87 -1.91 6.79
N THR A 37 16.57 -1.05 7.76
CA THR A 37 15.19 -0.70 8.14
C THR A 37 14.50 0.07 7.02
N ALA A 38 15.21 1.00 6.38
CA ALA A 38 14.69 1.69 5.21
C ALA A 38 14.37 0.73 4.06
N ALA A 39 15.29 -0.20 3.75
CA ALA A 39 15.07 -1.21 2.72
C ALA A 39 13.85 -2.09 3.02
N LEU A 40 13.66 -2.49 4.29
CA LEU A 40 12.47 -3.22 4.72
C LEU A 40 11.19 -2.43 4.46
N PHE A 41 11.13 -1.15 4.89
CA PHE A 41 9.96 -0.31 4.65
C PHE A 41 9.67 -0.08 3.16
N ARG A 42 10.72 0.10 2.32
CA ARG A 42 10.55 0.20 0.87
C ARG A 42 9.98 -1.09 0.27
N ALA A 43 10.46 -2.26 0.71
CA ALA A 43 9.92 -3.54 0.27
C ALA A 43 8.46 -3.72 0.69
N THR A 44 8.10 -3.34 1.92
CA THR A 44 6.69 -3.36 2.36
C THR A 44 5.83 -2.40 1.54
N ALA A 45 6.29 -1.18 1.24
CA ALA A 45 5.56 -0.25 0.37
C ALA A 45 5.29 -0.83 -1.03
N GLN A 46 6.24 -1.60 -1.59
CA GLN A 46 6.06 -2.30 -2.87
C GLN A 46 5.04 -3.46 -2.77
N ALA A 47 4.99 -4.16 -1.64
CA ALA A 47 3.97 -5.16 -1.37
C ALA A 47 2.57 -4.53 -1.35
N GLU A 48 2.39 -3.42 -0.62
CA GLU A 48 1.09 -2.73 -0.57
C GLU A 48 0.68 -2.13 -1.90
N GLU A 49 1.63 -1.69 -2.74
CA GLU A 49 1.33 -1.31 -4.11
C GLU A 49 0.74 -2.48 -4.92
N SER A 50 1.32 -3.68 -4.75
CA SER A 50 0.85 -4.90 -5.43
C SER A 50 -0.55 -5.29 -4.95
N HIS A 51 -0.81 -5.21 -3.65
CA HIS A 51 -2.15 -5.42 -3.08
C HIS A 51 -3.16 -4.40 -3.62
N ALA A 52 -2.84 -3.11 -3.54
CA ALA A 52 -3.69 -2.02 -4.05
C ALA A 52 -3.98 -2.19 -5.55
N ARG A 53 -2.98 -2.54 -6.36
CA ARG A 53 -3.15 -2.79 -7.80
C ARG A 53 -4.11 -3.94 -8.06
N ARG A 54 -4.03 -5.03 -7.29
CA ARG A 54 -4.96 -6.16 -7.41
C ARG A 54 -6.39 -5.75 -7.06
N LEU A 55 -6.58 -5.03 -5.95
CA LEU A 55 -7.90 -4.55 -5.52
C LEU A 55 -8.50 -3.57 -6.53
N PHE A 56 -7.70 -2.64 -7.06
CA PHE A 56 -8.13 -1.71 -8.09
C PHE A 56 -8.60 -2.42 -9.36
N ASN A 57 -7.87 -3.45 -9.80
CA ASN A 57 -8.28 -4.26 -10.95
C ASN A 57 -9.62 -4.99 -10.71
N LEU A 58 -9.91 -5.42 -9.48
CA LEU A 58 -11.21 -6.01 -9.14
C LEU A 58 -12.34 -4.96 -9.20
N LEU A 59 -12.09 -3.72 -8.77
CA LEU A 59 -13.06 -2.62 -8.90
C LEU A 59 -13.37 -2.31 -10.37
N LEU A 60 -12.37 -2.34 -11.24
CA LEU A 60 -12.57 -2.11 -12.68
C LEU A 60 -13.35 -3.23 -13.35
N LYS A 61 -13.14 -4.49 -12.95
CA LYS A 61 -13.87 -5.66 -13.47
C LYS A 61 -15.29 -5.78 -12.96
N GLY A 62 -15.60 -5.19 -11.81
CA GLY A 62 -16.94 -5.16 -11.22
C GLY A 62 -17.82 -4.02 -11.73
N LYS A 63 -17.40 -3.29 -12.77
CA LYS A 63 -18.21 -2.31 -13.49
C LYS A 63 -19.04 -2.95 -14.60
#